data_AF-A0A414M6M3-F1
#
_entry.id   AF-A0A414M6M3-F1
#
_cell.length_a   1.000
_cell.length_b   1.000
_cell.length_c   1.000
_cell.angle_alpha   90.00
_cell.angle_beta   90.00
_cell.angle_gamma   90.00
#
_symmetry.space_group_name_H-M   'P 1'
#
loop_
_entity.id
_entity.type
_entity.pdbx_description
1 polymer ?
#
loop_
_entity_poly.entity_id
_entity_poly.type
_entity_poly.pdbx_seq_one_letter_code
_entity_poly.pdbx_strand_id
1 'polypeptide(L)' 'MNNIKLFQEKKIRSVWNEEEQQWCFSVVDVVGVLTDSVNPTDYPELAQERMKELYE' A
#
# COMPACT_ATOMS: atom_id res chain seq x y z
N MET A 1 6.02 -5.84 -21.34
CA MET A 1 5.07 -4.71 -21.30
C MET A 1 4.76 -4.42 -19.84
N ASN A 2 5.27 -3.32 -19.28
CA ASN A 2 5.06 -2.96 -17.87
C ASN A 2 3.72 -2.23 -17.71
N ASN A 3 2.71 -2.94 -17.19
CA ASN A 3 1.35 -2.43 -17.01
C ASN A 3 1.26 -1.64 -15.69
N ILE A 4 1.84 -0.44 -15.67
CA ILE A 4 1.81 0.44 -14.50
C ILE A 4 0.40 1.03 -14.39
N LYS A 5 -0.31 0.68 -13.31
CA LYS A 5 -1.60 1.29 -12.98
C LYS A 5 -1.36 2.53 -12.11
N LEU A 6 -1.75 3.70 -12.63
CA LEU A 6 -1.67 4.99 -11.92
C LEU A 6 -2.90 5.16 -11.01
N PHE A 7 -2.68 5.55 -9.76
CA PHE A 7 -3.73 6.07 -8.88
C PHE A 7 -3.21 7.39 -8.29
N GLN A 8 -3.92 8.51 -8.52
CA GLN A 8 -3.51 9.86 -8.11
C GLN A 8 -2.05 10.23 -8.49
N GLU A 9 -1.65 9.98 -9.75
CA GLU A 9 -0.29 10.23 -10.28
C GLU A 9 0.84 9.40 -9.65
N LYS A 10 0.57 8.68 -8.56
CA LYS A 10 1.50 7.76 -7.91
C LYS A 10 1.37 6.35 -8.52
N LYS A 11 2.52 5.72 -8.76
CA LYS A 11 2.62 4.40 -9.40
C LYS A 11 2.47 3.32 -8.33
N ILE A 12 1.46 2.47 -8.44
CA ILE A 12 1.28 1.31 -7.54
C ILE A 12 1.84 0.07 -8.24
N ARG A 13 2.75 -0.65 -7.57
CA ARG A 13 3.25 -1.94 -8.08
C ARG A 13 2.16 -3.00 -7.92
N SER A 14 1.85 -3.68 -9.02
CA SER A 14 0.89 -4.79 -9.05
C SER A 14 1.44 -5.97 -9.84
N VAL A 15 1.21 -7.18 -9.35
CA VAL A 15 1.52 -8.45 -10.03
C VAL A 15 0.23 -9.25 -10.18
N TRP A 16 0.06 -9.87 -11.33
CA TRP A 16 -0.98 -10.87 -11.52
C TRP A 16 -0.49 -12.20 -10.98
N ASN A 17 -1.21 -12.77 -10.00
CA ASN A 17 -0.98 -14.13 -9.52
C ASN A 17 -1.86 -15.08 -10.33
N GLU A 18 -1.25 -15.92 -11.17
CA GLU A 18 -1.97 -16.90 -11.99
C GLU A 18 -2.56 -18.04 -11.16
N GLU A 19 -1.94 -18.40 -10.03
CA GLU A 19 -2.35 -19.51 -9.18
C GLU A 19 -3.66 -19.20 -8.44
N GLU A 20 -3.74 -17.99 -7.89
CA GLU A 20 -4.91 -17.51 -7.16
C GLU A 20 -5.88 -16.68 -8.03
N GLN A 21 -5.56 -16.51 -9.32
CA GLN A 21 -6.29 -15.69 -10.29
C GLN A 21 -6.65 -14.28 -9.77
N GLN A 22 -5.72 -13.66 -9.04
CA GLN A 22 -5.95 -12.37 -8.38
C GLN A 22 -4.78 -11.40 -8.57
N TRP A 23 -5.07 -10.11 -8.37
CA TRP A 23 -4.04 -9.06 -8.38
C TRP A 23 -3.43 -8.90 -6.98
N CYS A 24 -2.11 -9.04 -6.90
CA CYS A 24 -1.33 -8.71 -5.71
C CYS A 24 -0.77 -7.29 -5.85
N PHE A 25 -1.04 -6.43 -4.87
CA PHE A 25 -0.55 -5.06 -4.84
C PHE A 25 0.49 -4.89 -3.73
N SER A 26 1.47 -4.00 -3.92
CA SER A 26 2.39 -3.65 -2.84
C SER A 26 1.66 -2.86 -1.76
N VAL A 27 1.64 -3.40 -0.54
CA VAL A 27 1.03 -2.75 0.63
C VAL A 27 1.65 -1.38 0.90
N VAL A 28 2.97 -1.26 0.78
CA VAL A 28 3.70 0.01 1.00
C VAL A 28 3.28 1.09 0.01
N ASP A 29 3.15 0.73 -1.28
CA ASP A 29 2.70 1.69 -2.29
C ASP A 29 1.24 2.09 -2.06
N VAL A 30 0.35 1.14 -1.77
CA VAL A 30 -1.08 1.41 -1.49
C VAL A 30 -1.21 2.34 -0.29
N VAL A 31 -0.51 2.04 0.80
CA VAL A 31 -0.46 2.88 1.99
C VAL A 31 0.07 4.27 1.68
N GLY A 32 1.19 4.39 0.97
CA GLY A 32 1.80 5.68 0.64
C GLY A 32 0.93 6.56 -0.25
N VAL A 33 0.11 5.96 -1.12
CA VAL A 33 -0.88 6.69 -1.92
C VAL A 33 -2.06 7.13 -1.06
N LEU A 34 -2.61 6.24 -0.23
CA LEU A 34 -3.80 6.54 0.58
C LEU A 34 -3.54 7.51 1.73
N THR A 35 -2.32 7.54 2.27
CA THR A 35 -1.98 8.35 3.44
C THR A 35 -1.31 9.68 3.08
N ASP A 36 -0.99 9.88 1.80
CA ASP A 36 -0.10 10.95 1.31
C ASP A 36 1.19 11.11 2.15
N SER A 37 1.61 10.03 2.81
CA SER A 37 2.70 10.07 3.77
C SER A 37 4.03 10.24 3.04
N VAL A 38 4.84 11.19 3.52
CA VAL A 38 6.17 11.50 2.98
C VAL A 38 7.12 10.32 3.18
N ASN A 39 6.84 9.42 4.14
CA ASN A 39 7.67 8.25 4.44
C ASN A 39 6.82 6.97 4.63
N PRO A 40 6.42 6.27 3.56
CA PRO A 40 5.53 5.11 3.63
C PRO A 40 6.15 3.86 4.29
N THR A 41 7.47 3.80 4.47
CA THR A 41 8.15 2.72 5.18
C THR A 41 7.85 2.70 6.68
N ASP A 42 7.52 3.86 7.27
CA ASP A 42 7.23 4.02 8.71
C ASP A 42 5.79 3.67 9.09
N TYR A 43 4.92 3.45 8.10
CA TYR A 43 3.52 3.18 8.34
C TYR A 43 3.22 1.98 9.26
N PRO A 44 4.01 0.89 9.31
CA PRO A 44 3.75 -0.20 10.25
C PRO A 44 3.78 0.26 11.72
N GLU A 45 4.72 1.13 12.10
CA GLU A 45 4.80 1.69 13.45
C GLU A 45 3.62 2.64 13.71
N LEU A 46 3.32 3.51 12.75
CA LEU A 46 2.18 4.42 12.85
C LEU A 46 0.84 3.66 12.99
N ALA A 47 0.67 2.58 12.23
CA ALA A 47 -0.52 1.73 12.30
C ALA A 47 -0.62 0.99 13.64
N GLN A 48 0.51 0.55 14.21
CA GLN A 48 0.53 -0.05 15.55
C GLN A 48 0.16 0.97 16.63
N GLU A 49 0.68 2.20 16.54
CA GLU A 49 0.38 3.28 17.50
C GLU A 49 -1.11 3.66 17.44
N ARG A 50 -1.66 3.86 16.24
CA ARG A 50 -3.09 4.12 16.01
C ARG A 50 -3.99 2.99 16.48
N MET A 51 -3.55 1.74 16.33
CA MET A 51 -4.32 0.59 16.80
C MET A 51 -4.33 0.55 18.33
N LYS A 52 -3.24 0.97 18.99
CA LYS A 52 -3.18 1.05 20.45
C LYS A 52 -4.13 2.11 21.01
N GLU A 53 -4.22 3.28 20.36
CA GLU A 53 -5.18 4.35 20.72
C GLU A 53 -6.66 3.90 20.64
N LEU A 54 -6.99 2.88 19.85
CA LEU A 54 -8.37 2.36 19.73
C LEU A 54 -8.78 1.40 20.86
N TYR A 55 -7.82 0.89 21.63
CA TYR A 55 -8.06 -0.04 22.74
C TYR A 55 -7.79 0.60 24.12
N GLU A 56 -7.44 1.89 24.17
CA GLU A 56 -7.42 2.74 25.38
C GLU A 56 -8.73 3.54 25.51
#